data_AF-A0A6I9Q779-F1
#
_entry.id   AF-A0A6I9Q779-F1
#
_cell.length_a   1.000
_cell.length_b   1.000
_cell.length_c   1.000
_cell.angle_alpha   90.00
_cell.angle_beta   90.00
_cell.angle_gamma   90.00
#
_symmetry.space_group_name_H-M   'P 1'
#
loop_
_entity.id
_entity.type
_entity.pdbx_description
1 polymer ?
#
loop_
_entity_poly.entity_id
_entity_poly.type
_entity_poly.pdbx_seq_one_letter_code
_entity_poly.pdbx_strand_id
1 'polypeptide(L)'
;SGTLQSLEEADILDPEFQQRLEDARTLLRQEIQRELKIKEAAERLRRAITNRKSAADVEGQLKASNRKLERLHLELQELNARSMATEKDSPTGCLEEEYNPSADSCQWEDVSSPAATRVRTLKKQLTMETKVKQGAENMIHTYTNSSVKVEDNICRICYGFMVG
;
A
#
# COMPACT_ATOMS: atom_id res chain seq x y z
N SER A 1 -19.03 -11.02 -25.97
CA SER A 1 -18.36 -11.41 -24.72
C SER A 1 -16.86 -11.41 -24.93
N GLY A 2 -16.11 -10.60 -24.18
CA GLY A 2 -14.65 -10.61 -24.28
C GLY A 2 -13.95 -9.42 -23.61
N THR A 3 -14.25 -9.11 -22.35
CA THR A 3 -13.63 -7.95 -21.66
C THR A 3 -13.32 -8.19 -20.18
N LEU A 4 -13.16 -9.44 -19.74
CA LEU A 4 -12.94 -9.74 -18.31
C LEU A 4 -11.72 -10.63 -18.00
N GLN A 5 -10.74 -10.74 -18.90
CA GLN A 5 -9.58 -11.63 -18.67
C GLN A 5 -8.21 -10.94 -18.71
N SER A 6 -8.14 -9.60 -18.71
CA SER A 6 -6.83 -8.90 -18.79
C SER A 6 -6.36 -8.27 -17.47
N LEU A 7 -6.98 -8.59 -16.32
CA LEU A 7 -6.60 -8.00 -15.03
C LEU A 7 -6.04 -9.01 -14.01
N GLU A 8 -5.96 -10.30 -14.34
CA GLU A 8 -5.48 -11.32 -13.38
C GLU A 8 -3.94 -11.44 -13.31
N GLU A 9 -3.21 -10.67 -14.11
CA GLU A 9 -1.74 -10.76 -14.16
C GLU A 9 -1.08 -9.38 -14.33
N ALA A 10 -1.69 -8.35 -13.74
CA ALA A 10 -0.94 -7.13 -13.46
C ALA A 10 0.01 -7.45 -12.29
N ASP A 11 1.32 -7.32 -12.50
CA ASP A 11 2.30 -7.46 -11.44
C ASP A 11 1.90 -6.50 -10.31
N ILE A 12 1.46 -7.04 -9.18
CA ILE A 12 0.94 -6.25 -8.05
C ILE A 12 2.06 -5.36 -7.47
N LEU A 13 3.32 -5.63 -7.82
CA LEU A 13 4.49 -4.85 -7.47
C LEU A 13 4.85 -3.77 -8.50
N ASP A 14 4.16 -3.70 -9.65
CA ASP A 14 4.38 -2.65 -10.65
C ASP A 14 4.12 -1.26 -10.04
N PRO A 15 5.13 -0.36 -10.04
CA PRO A 15 4.97 0.99 -9.51
C PRO A 15 3.84 1.78 -10.16
N GLU A 16 3.55 1.56 -11.45
CA GLU A 16 2.45 2.25 -12.14
C GLU A 16 1.09 1.71 -11.69
N PHE A 17 0.93 0.39 -11.58
CA PHE A 17 -0.27 -0.24 -11.02
C PHE A 17 -0.54 0.21 -9.58
N GLN A 18 0.49 0.24 -8.73
CA GLN A 18 0.37 0.71 -7.35
C GLN A 18 -0.02 2.19 -7.27
N GLN A 19 0.54 3.04 -8.13
CA GLN A 19 0.16 4.45 -8.19
C GLN A 19 -1.32 4.61 -8.58
N ARG A 20 -1.79 3.86 -9.58
CA ARG A 20 -3.19 3.90 -10.01
C ARG A 20 -4.15 3.46 -8.91
N LEU A 21 -3.79 2.45 -8.12
CA LEU A 21 -4.57 2.03 -6.95
C LEU A 21 -4.65 3.13 -5.88
N GLU A 22 -3.54 3.81 -5.58
CA GLU A 22 -3.51 4.92 -4.63
C GLU A 22 -4.32 6.14 -5.12
N ASP A 23 -4.25 6.44 -6.41
CA ASP A 23 -5.04 7.50 -7.02
C ASP A 23 -6.54 7.18 -6.90
N ALA A 24 -6.94 5.94 -7.19
CA ALA A 24 -8.32 5.48 -7.02
C ALA A 24 -8.79 5.58 -5.55
N ARG A 25 -7.96 5.19 -4.58
CA ARG A 25 -8.27 5.36 -3.13
C ARG A 25 -8.45 6.83 -2.77
N THR A 26 -7.61 7.70 -3.33
CA THR A 26 -7.67 9.15 -3.08
C THR A 26 -8.97 9.74 -3.64
N LEU A 27 -9.38 9.35 -4.85
CA LEU A 27 -10.65 9.77 -5.44
C LEU A 27 -11.84 9.29 -4.61
N LEU A 28 -11.85 8.05 -4.14
CA LEU A 28 -12.92 7.54 -3.27
C LEU A 28 -13.00 8.31 -1.96
N ARG A 29 -11.86 8.60 -1.31
CA ARG A 29 -11.83 9.43 -0.09
C ARG A 29 -12.39 10.83 -0.35
N GLN A 30 -12.04 11.46 -1.47
CA GLN A 30 -12.58 12.78 -1.85
C GLN A 30 -14.09 12.72 -2.10
N GLU A 31 -14.58 11.69 -2.78
CA GLU A 31 -16.00 11.52 -3.07
C GLU A 31 -16.80 11.25 -1.79
N ILE A 32 -16.27 10.47 -0.84
CA ILE A 32 -16.87 10.29 0.49
C ILE A 32 -16.99 11.64 1.20
N GLN A 33 -15.92 12.44 1.22
CA GLN A 33 -15.95 13.77 1.84
C GLN A 33 -16.96 14.71 1.17
N ARG A 34 -17.06 14.66 -0.17
CA ARG A 34 -18.05 15.42 -0.92
C ARG A 34 -19.47 14.98 -0.57
N GLU A 35 -19.71 13.68 -0.51
CA GLU A 35 -21.02 13.10 -0.22
C GLU A 35 -21.45 13.39 1.23
N LEU A 36 -20.53 13.35 2.19
CA LEU A 36 -20.79 13.76 3.57
C LEU A 36 -21.26 15.22 3.65
N LYS A 37 -20.62 16.14 2.90
CA LYS A 37 -21.06 17.55 2.85
C LYS A 37 -22.46 17.70 2.25
N ILE A 38 -22.80 16.89 1.24
CA ILE A 38 -24.15 16.87 0.65
C ILE A 38 -25.16 16.39 1.69
N LYS A 39 -24.85 15.30 2.40
CA LYS A 39 -25.68 14.77 3.48
C LYS A 39 -25.92 15.81 4.58
N GLU A 40 -24.87 16.47 5.06
CA GLU A 40 -25.00 17.54 6.06
C GLU A 40 -25.90 18.69 5.58
N ALA A 41 -25.74 19.12 4.32
CA ALA A 41 -26.60 20.15 3.74
C ALA A 41 -28.06 19.69 3.67
N ALA A 42 -28.33 18.45 3.26
CA ALA A 42 -29.66 17.87 3.25
C ALA A 42 -30.24 17.75 4.67
N GLU A 43 -29.44 17.42 5.69
CA GLU A 43 -29.89 17.38 7.09
C GLU A 43 -30.22 18.77 7.65
N ARG A 44 -29.46 19.80 7.25
CA ARG A 44 -29.79 21.19 7.58
C ARG A 44 -31.10 21.61 6.92
N LEU A 45 -31.28 21.28 5.63
CA LEU A 45 -32.54 21.53 4.92
C LEU A 45 -33.72 20.81 5.56
N ARG A 46 -33.56 19.53 5.93
CA ARG A 46 -34.61 18.75 6.62
C ARG A 46 -35.09 19.45 7.89
N ARG A 47 -34.17 20.03 8.67
CA ARG A 47 -34.50 20.76 9.91
C ARG A 47 -35.26 22.08 9.64
N ALA A 48 -35.03 22.71 8.49
CA ALA A 48 -35.65 23.99 8.14
C ALA A 48 -37.01 23.85 7.44
N ILE A 49 -37.32 22.69 6.85
CA ILE A 49 -38.53 22.49 6.06
C ILE A 49 -39.76 22.24 6.94
N THR A 50 -40.82 22.99 6.67
CA THR A 50 -42.15 22.85 7.32
C THR A 50 -43.21 22.24 6.40
N ASN A 51 -42.98 22.20 5.09
CA ASN A 51 -43.90 21.62 4.10
C ASN A 51 -43.72 20.10 3.98
N ARG A 52 -44.81 19.34 4.09
CA ARG A 52 -44.84 17.87 4.03
C ARG A 52 -44.30 17.28 2.72
N LYS A 53 -44.54 17.91 1.56
CA LYS A 53 -44.03 17.39 0.26
C LYS A 53 -42.51 17.55 0.17
N SER A 54 -42.01 18.75 0.46
CA SER A 54 -40.58 19.05 0.48
C SER A 54 -39.82 18.22 1.53
N ALA A 55 -40.46 17.89 2.65
CA ALA A 55 -39.87 17.02 3.67
C ALA A 55 -39.63 15.59 3.16
N ALA A 56 -40.56 15.05 2.36
CA ALA A 56 -40.41 13.72 1.77
C ALA A 56 -39.27 13.68 0.74
N ASP A 57 -39.13 14.72 -0.08
CA ASP A 57 -38.05 14.82 -1.07
C ASP A 57 -36.67 14.85 -0.42
N VAL A 58 -36.50 15.66 0.63
CA VAL A 58 -35.23 15.74 1.38
C VAL A 58 -34.92 14.44 2.12
N GLU A 59 -35.93 13.76 2.67
CA GLU A 59 -35.74 12.43 3.27
C GLU A 59 -35.31 11.40 2.21
N GLY A 60 -35.85 11.49 0.99
CA GLY A 60 -35.40 10.70 -0.15
C GLY A 60 -33.93 10.97 -0.49
N GLN A 61 -33.52 12.25 -0.53
CA GLN A 61 -32.13 12.65 -0.75
C GLN A 61 -31.18 12.11 0.33
N LEU A 62 -31.57 12.18 1.60
CA LEU A 62 -30.77 11.64 2.72
C LEU A 62 -30.57 10.12 2.60
N LYS A 63 -31.62 9.38 2.26
CA LYS A 63 -31.53 7.94 2.02
C LYS A 63 -30.63 7.61 0.83
N ALA A 64 -30.74 8.36 -0.27
CA ALA A 64 -29.89 8.19 -1.43
C ALA A 64 -28.41 8.47 -1.10
N SER A 65 -28.14 9.54 -0.35
CA SER A 65 -26.80 9.93 0.08
C SER A 65 -26.17 8.89 1.02
N ASN A 66 -26.93 8.37 1.99
CA ASN A 66 -26.47 7.27 2.86
C ASN A 66 -26.09 6.02 2.06
N ARG A 67 -26.94 5.57 1.13
CA ARG A 67 -26.63 4.40 0.27
C ARG A 67 -25.40 4.64 -0.61
N LYS A 68 -25.16 5.87 -1.04
CA LYS A 68 -23.96 6.21 -1.81
C LYS A 68 -22.71 6.15 -0.92
N LEU A 69 -22.77 6.67 0.30
CA LEU A 69 -21.68 6.55 1.28
C LEU A 69 -21.34 5.10 1.61
N GLU A 70 -22.35 4.25 1.83
CA GLU A 70 -22.14 2.81 2.07
C GLU A 70 -21.38 2.15 0.91
N ARG A 71 -21.80 2.40 -0.34
CA ARG A 71 -21.11 1.87 -1.52
C ARG A 71 -19.66 2.36 -1.64
N LEU A 72 -19.42 3.65 -1.44
CA LEU A 72 -18.08 4.23 -1.52
C LEU A 72 -17.15 3.66 -0.43
N HIS A 73 -17.66 3.42 0.78
CA HIS A 73 -16.89 2.78 1.84
C HIS A 73 -16.54 1.33 1.52
N LEU A 74 -17.48 0.56 0.97
CA LEU A 74 -17.24 -0.83 0.55
C LEU A 74 -16.18 -0.88 -0.55
N GLU A 75 -16.27 -0.02 -1.55
CA GLU A 75 -15.30 0.06 -2.64
C GLU A 75 -13.90 0.44 -2.14
N LEU A 76 -13.81 1.40 -1.21
CA LEU A 76 -12.54 1.77 -0.59
C LEU A 76 -11.96 0.62 0.25
N GLN A 77 -12.79 -0.10 0.99
CA GLN A 77 -12.38 -1.27 1.77
C GLN A 77 -11.84 -2.38 0.85
N GLU A 78 -12.51 -2.63 -0.28
CA GLU A 78 -12.07 -3.60 -1.27
C GLU A 78 -10.71 -3.22 -1.88
N LEU A 79 -10.52 -1.94 -2.26
CA LEU A 79 -9.24 -1.47 -2.77
C LEU A 79 -8.11 -1.58 -1.74
N ASN A 80 -8.40 -1.38 -0.44
CA ASN A 80 -7.41 -1.56 0.62
C ASN A 80 -7.05 -3.05 0.80
N ALA A 81 -8.04 -3.95 0.77
CA ALA A 81 -7.81 -5.38 0.88
C ALA A 81 -6.93 -5.91 -0.27
N ARG A 82 -7.09 -5.38 -1.48
CA ARG A 82 -6.23 -5.71 -2.64
C ARG A 82 -4.76 -5.28 -2.44
N SER A 83 -4.48 -4.27 -1.61
CA SER A 83 -3.10 -3.94 -1.19
C SER A 83 -2.53 -4.98 -0.25
N MET A 84 -3.30 -5.37 0.77
CA MET A 84 -2.86 -6.22 1.88
C MET A 84 -2.80 -7.70 1.53
N ALA A 85 -3.48 -8.15 0.47
CA ALA A 85 -3.35 -9.53 0.01
C ALA A 85 -1.88 -9.90 -0.35
N THR A 86 -1.02 -8.90 -0.60
CA THR A 86 0.41 -9.09 -0.86
C THR A 86 1.25 -9.53 0.35
N GLU A 87 0.75 -9.38 1.58
CA GLU A 87 1.50 -9.72 2.80
C GLU A 87 1.18 -11.13 3.33
N LYS A 88 0.15 -11.81 2.79
CA LYS A 88 -0.23 -13.17 3.21
C LYS A 88 0.46 -14.30 2.43
N ASP A 89 1.02 -14.01 1.26
CA ASP A 89 1.70 -15.01 0.43
C ASP A 89 3.23 -15.06 0.62
N SER A 90 3.76 -14.42 1.68
CA SER A 90 5.14 -14.66 2.12
C SER A 90 5.17 -15.78 3.17
N PRO A 91 5.81 -16.94 2.90
CA PRO A 91 5.83 -18.04 3.85
C PRO A 91 6.97 -17.82 4.84
N THR A 92 6.91 -16.80 5.72
CA THR A 92 7.78 -16.73 6.91
C THR A 92 7.20 -15.82 8.00
N GLY A 93 6.57 -16.44 9.00
CA GLY A 93 6.86 -16.22 10.42
C GLY A 93 6.32 -14.95 11.11
N CYS A 94 5.31 -15.17 11.96
CA CYS A 94 5.10 -14.60 13.31
C CYS A 94 4.92 -13.05 13.40
N LEU A 95 3.89 -12.48 14.04
CA LEU A 95 3.33 -12.76 15.36
C LEU A 95 1.91 -12.16 15.46
N GLU A 96 1.02 -12.98 16.03
CA GLU A 96 0.01 -12.70 17.04
C GLU A 96 -0.98 -11.54 16.86
N GLU A 97 -2.21 -12.00 16.68
CA GLU A 97 -3.51 -11.35 16.85
C GLU A 97 -3.69 -10.74 18.25
N GLU A 98 -4.17 -9.49 18.30
CA GLU A 98 -5.13 -9.11 19.33
C GLU A 98 -6.22 -8.24 18.70
N TYR A 99 -7.25 -8.92 18.19
CA TYR A 99 -8.48 -8.34 17.66
C TYR A 99 -9.42 -8.02 18.83
N ASN A 100 -9.54 -6.74 19.19
CA ASN A 100 -10.60 -6.24 20.07
C ASN A 100 -11.71 -5.61 19.21
N PRO A 101 -12.90 -6.23 19.07
CA PRO A 101 -14.00 -5.66 18.31
C PRO A 101 -14.93 -4.87 19.22
N SER A 102 -14.50 -3.71 19.73
CA SER A 102 -15.43 -2.76 20.35
C SER A 102 -14.75 -1.43 20.66
N ALA A 103 -14.77 -0.50 19.70
CA ALA A 103 -14.86 0.93 20.01
C ALA A 103 -15.18 1.72 18.75
N ASP A 104 -16.44 2.14 18.71
CA ASP A 104 -16.93 3.33 18.05
C ASP A 104 -15.91 4.49 18.12
N SER A 105 -15.26 4.82 17.00
CA SER A 105 -14.77 6.18 16.73
C SER A 105 -14.27 6.26 15.30
N CYS A 106 -14.77 7.26 14.58
CA CYS A 106 -14.31 7.74 13.29
C CYS A 106 -12.80 8.10 13.34
N GLN A 107 -11.92 7.11 13.26
CA GLN A 107 -10.48 7.32 13.23
C GLN A 107 -10.02 7.43 11.76
N TRP A 108 -10.33 8.57 11.13
CA TRP A 108 -9.63 9.00 9.92
C TRP A 108 -8.29 9.72 10.25
N GLU A 109 -7.84 9.58 11.50
CA GLU A 109 -6.61 10.14 12.02
C GLU A 109 -5.43 9.19 11.77
N ASP A 110 -4.93 9.24 10.54
CA ASP A 110 -3.52 9.56 10.29
C ASP A 110 -3.40 9.92 8.81
N VAL A 111 -3.68 11.18 8.48
CA VAL A 111 -3.38 11.74 7.17
C VAL A 111 -1.88 12.01 7.09
N SER A 112 -1.07 10.96 7.21
CA SER A 112 0.15 10.94 6.42
C SER A 112 -0.31 11.00 4.96
N SER A 113 0.06 12.06 4.25
CA SER A 113 -0.30 12.23 2.83
C SER A 113 -0.12 10.89 2.09
N PRO A 114 -1.00 10.49 1.16
CA PRO A 114 -0.82 9.27 0.37
C PRO A 114 0.58 9.19 -0.26
N ALA A 115 1.16 10.34 -0.61
CA ALA A 115 2.55 10.45 -1.05
C ALA A 115 3.58 10.08 0.02
N ALA A 116 3.35 10.43 1.29
CA ALA A 116 4.21 10.08 2.41
C ALA A 116 4.20 8.57 2.70
N THR A 117 3.04 7.92 2.59
CA THR A 117 2.94 6.46 2.68
C THR A 117 3.71 5.78 1.56
N ARG A 118 3.54 6.24 0.31
CA ARG A 118 4.31 5.74 -0.85
C ARG A 118 5.82 5.92 -0.66
N VAL A 119 6.26 7.10 -0.20
CA VAL A 119 7.67 7.37 0.11
C VAL A 119 8.19 6.40 1.18
N ARG A 120 7.40 6.09 2.21
CA ARG A 120 7.80 5.13 3.24
C ARG A 120 7.95 3.71 2.68
N THR A 121 7.02 3.25 1.86
CA THR A 121 7.06 1.92 1.23
C THR A 121 8.25 1.80 0.27
N LEU A 122 8.44 2.78 -0.60
CA LEU A 122 9.58 2.81 -1.52
C LEU A 122 10.92 2.86 -0.77
N LYS A 123 11.01 3.61 0.32
CA LYS A 123 12.20 3.61 1.19
C LYS A 123 12.49 2.22 1.78
N LYS A 124 11.46 1.49 2.20
CA LYS A 124 11.60 0.12 2.70
C LYS A 124 12.10 -0.81 1.59
N GLN A 125 11.51 -0.76 0.40
CA GLN A 125 11.94 -1.54 -0.77
C GLN A 125 13.40 -1.24 -1.15
N LEU A 126 13.76 0.03 -1.30
CA LEU A 126 15.13 0.45 -1.59
C LEU A 126 16.11 -0.05 -0.54
N THR A 127 15.72 -0.05 0.74
CA THR A 127 16.54 -0.60 1.82
C THR A 127 16.75 -2.10 1.67
N MET A 128 15.72 -2.85 1.29
CA MET A 128 15.84 -4.29 1.03
C MET A 128 16.76 -4.56 -0.16
N GLU A 129 16.55 -3.87 -1.28
CA GLU A 129 17.41 -4.01 -2.47
C GLU A 129 18.87 -3.65 -2.17
N THR A 130 19.10 -2.59 -1.40
CA THR A 130 20.45 -2.19 -0.98
C THR A 130 21.10 -3.27 -0.12
N LYS A 131 20.36 -3.88 0.82
CA LYS A 131 20.87 -4.98 1.65
C LYS A 131 21.18 -6.22 0.82
N VAL A 132 20.34 -6.56 -0.15
CA VAL A 132 20.58 -7.68 -1.08
C VAL A 132 21.82 -7.42 -1.92
N LYS A 133 21.95 -6.21 -2.48
CA LYS A 133 23.12 -5.78 -3.24
C LYS A 133 24.40 -5.87 -2.40
N GLN A 134 24.38 -5.33 -1.18
CA GLN A 134 25.53 -5.39 -0.26
C GLN A 134 25.91 -6.84 0.09
N GLY A 135 24.91 -7.72 0.25
CA GLY A 135 25.14 -9.15 0.46
C GLY A 135 25.89 -9.79 -0.71
N ALA A 136 25.48 -9.49 -1.94
CA ALA A 136 26.17 -9.96 -3.15
C ALA A 136 27.61 -9.43 -3.25
N GLU A 137 27.81 -8.14 -2.96
CA GLU A 137 29.14 -7.51 -2.95
C GLU A 137 30.06 -8.15 -1.89
N ASN A 138 29.53 -8.44 -0.69
CA ASN A 138 30.27 -9.13 0.36
C ASN A 138 30.66 -10.56 -0.03
N MET A 139 29.76 -11.28 -0.73
CA MET A 139 30.07 -12.60 -1.25
C MET A 139 31.22 -12.54 -2.25
N ILE A 140 31.15 -11.64 -3.24
CA ILE A 140 32.20 -11.46 -4.25
C ILE A 140 33.53 -11.09 -3.58
N HIS A 141 33.52 -10.14 -2.65
CA HIS A 141 34.71 -9.69 -1.92
C HIS A 141 35.40 -10.81 -1.14
N THR A 142 34.64 -11.76 -0.60
CA THR A 142 35.19 -12.93 0.12
C THR A 142 35.99 -13.82 -0.82
N TYR A 143 35.47 -14.08 -2.03
CA TYR A 143 36.14 -14.90 -3.03
C TYR A 143 37.34 -14.17 -3.65
N THR A 144 37.19 -12.90 -4.03
CA THR A 144 38.30 -12.14 -4.64
C THR A 144 39.50 -11.99 -3.70
N ASN A 145 39.28 -11.67 -2.42
CA ASN A 145 40.39 -11.48 -1.48
C ASN A 145 41.01 -12.78 -0.96
N SER A 146 40.33 -13.92 -1.07
CA SER A 146 40.92 -15.22 -0.76
C SER A 146 41.75 -15.75 -1.93
N SER A 147 41.32 -15.55 -3.18
CA SER A 147 42.07 -15.92 -4.38
C SER A 147 43.40 -15.19 -4.51
N VAL A 148 43.39 -13.85 -4.34
CA VAL A 148 44.60 -13.01 -4.50
C VAL A 148 45.66 -13.36 -3.46
N LYS A 149 45.27 -13.66 -2.21
CA LYS A 149 46.22 -14.05 -1.15
C LYS A 149 46.87 -15.41 -1.40
N VAL A 150 46.15 -16.36 -2.01
CA VAL A 150 46.70 -17.69 -2.32
C VAL A 150 47.68 -17.60 -3.48
N GLU A 151 47.34 -16.86 -4.54
CA GLU A 151 48.22 -16.61 -5.67
C GLU A 151 49.50 -15.86 -5.26
N ASP A 152 49.37 -14.81 -4.43
CA ASP A 152 50.51 -14.05 -3.92
C ASP A 152 51.46 -14.91 -3.06
N ASN A 153 50.93 -15.79 -2.22
CA ASN A 153 51.75 -16.68 -1.40
C ASN A 153 52.46 -17.75 -2.24
N ILE A 154 51.78 -18.34 -3.22
CA ILE A 154 52.40 -19.29 -4.15
C ILE A 154 53.51 -18.61 -4.95
N CYS A 155 53.27 -17.40 -5.45
CA CYS A 155 54.27 -16.64 -6.21
C CYS A 155 55.51 -16.31 -5.35
N ARG A 156 55.34 -15.93 -4.08
CA ARG A 156 56.45 -15.69 -3.15
C ARG A 156 57.25 -16.96 -2.84
N ILE A 157 56.58 -18.10 -2.67
CA ILE A 157 57.24 -19.40 -2.43
C ILE A 157 58.05 -19.82 -3.66
N CYS A 158 57.45 -19.74 -4.85
CA CYS A 158 58.12 -20.08 -6.10
C CYS A 158 59.33 -19.18 -6.39
N TYR A 159 59.21 -17.87 -6.14
CA TYR A 159 60.32 -16.93 -6.32
C TYR A 159 61.44 -17.17 -5.31
N GLY A 160 61.11 -17.48 -4.06
CA GLY A 160 62.10 -17.84 -3.03
C GLY A 160 62.88 -19.13 -3.35
N PHE A 161 62.23 -20.11 -3.99
CA PHE A 161 62.88 -21.35 -4.44
C PHE A 161 63.76 -21.15 -5.69
N MET A 162 63.48 -20.13 -6.50
CA MET A 162 64.23 -19.86 -7.74
C MET A 162 65.50 -19.02 -7.51
N VAL A 163 65.54 -18.22 -6.44
CA VAL A 163 66.61 -17.25 -6.15
C VAL A 163 67.56 -17.70 -5.02
N GLY A 164 67.25 -18.80 -4.31
CA GLY A 164 68.09 -19.41 -3.29
C GLY A 164 68.75 -20.70 -3.77
#